data_AF-A0A3A9GFJ5-F1
#
_entry.id   AF-A0A3A9GFJ5-F1
#
_cell.length_a   1.000
_cell.length_b   1.000
_cell.length_c   1.000
_cell.angle_alpha   90.00
_cell.angle_beta   90.00
_cell.angle_gamma   90.00
#
_symmetry.space_group_name_H-M   'P 1'
#
loop_
_entity.id
_entity.type
_entity.pdbx_description
1 polymer ?
#
loop_
_entity_poly.entity_id
_entity_poly.type
_entity_poly.pdbx_seq_one_letter_code
_entity_poly.pdbx_strand_id
1 'polypeptide(L)'
;MEKTKGFGLLTGGPGRGKTTALRGWAASLNPSLYKVVYSCLSTLTVTDFYRSLTEALGGQPSFRKPDNFRSIQEEIKRLSLEKKKTPVIIIDEANYVSNGILNDLKLLFNFEMDSKDRAVILLCGLGQLNNTLRLSVHEPLRQRLVMNFHMEGMTKEEGREYIRTKLHGAGCSHTVFEDAAVEAILNASDGTPRMV
;
A
#
# COMPACT_ATOMS: atom_id res chain seq x y z
N MET A 1 15.61 -1.53 8.43
CA MET A 1 14.87 -0.26 8.23
C MET A 1 13.69 -0.19 9.20
N GLU A 2 13.94 -0.19 10.51
CA GLU A 2 12.98 -0.73 11.50
C GLU A 2 12.26 0.32 12.38
N LYS A 3 12.17 1.60 11.97
CA LYS A 3 11.54 2.65 12.82
C LYS A 3 10.70 3.70 12.09
N THR A 4 10.26 3.48 10.87
CA THR A 4 9.47 4.48 10.15
C THR A 4 7.98 4.24 10.38
N LYS A 5 7.43 4.89 11.41
CA LYS A 5 5.97 5.06 11.55
C LYS A 5 5.55 6.30 10.74
N GLY A 6 4.30 6.35 10.30
CA GLY A 6 3.78 7.44 9.46
C GLY A 6 3.26 6.96 8.10
N PHE A 7 3.17 7.90 7.14
CA PHE A 7 2.58 7.62 5.83
C PHE A 7 3.65 7.33 4.78
N GLY A 8 3.39 6.32 3.96
CA GLY A 8 4.14 5.98 2.75
C GLY A 8 3.24 6.06 1.53
N LEU A 9 3.81 6.49 0.42
CA LEU A 9 3.16 6.52 -0.88
C LEU A 9 3.97 5.67 -1.86
N LEU A 10 3.31 4.70 -2.49
CA LEU A 10 3.83 3.87 -3.57
C LEU A 10 2.99 4.11 -4.81
N THR A 11 3.56 4.72 -5.84
CA THR A 11 2.87 4.92 -7.12
C THR A 11 3.55 4.15 -8.24
N GLY A 12 2.87 3.95 -9.37
CA GLY A 12 3.46 3.29 -10.53
C GLY A 12 2.40 2.93 -11.57
N GLY A 13 2.79 2.71 -12.82
CA GLY A 13 1.88 2.35 -13.90
C GLY A 13 1.08 1.05 -13.64
N PRO A 14 -0.02 0.81 -14.37
CA PRO A 14 -0.75 -0.46 -14.33
C PRO A 14 0.19 -1.62 -14.65
N GLY A 15 0.05 -2.75 -13.94
CA GLY A 15 0.83 -3.96 -14.22
C GLY A 15 2.32 -3.89 -13.85
N ARG A 16 2.81 -2.80 -13.23
CA ARG A 16 4.21 -2.63 -12.79
C ARG A 16 4.61 -3.48 -11.57
N GLY A 17 3.72 -4.31 -11.03
CA GLY A 17 4.04 -5.20 -9.91
C GLY A 17 3.85 -4.60 -8.50
N LYS A 18 3.23 -3.42 -8.38
CA LYS A 18 2.97 -2.76 -7.07
C LYS A 18 2.32 -3.67 -6.04
N THR A 19 1.18 -4.27 -6.37
CA THR A 19 0.45 -5.19 -5.47
C THR A 19 1.28 -6.43 -5.13
N THR A 20 2.10 -6.94 -6.06
CA THR A 20 3.02 -8.05 -5.80
C THR A 20 4.09 -7.65 -4.79
N ALA A 21 4.71 -6.48 -4.97
CA ALA A 21 5.70 -5.94 -4.03
C ALA A 21 5.08 -5.70 -2.64
N LEU A 22 3.88 -5.13 -2.58
CA LEU A 22 3.14 -4.94 -1.32
C LEU A 22 2.86 -6.26 -0.61
N ARG A 23 2.41 -7.28 -1.34
CA ARG A 23 2.13 -8.61 -0.77
C ARG A 23 3.40 -9.26 -0.25
N GLY A 24 4.50 -9.20 -1.01
CA GLY A 24 5.80 -9.71 -0.59
C GLY A 24 6.33 -9.01 0.66
N TRP A 25 6.23 -7.68 0.70
CA TRP A 25 6.61 -6.90 1.88
C TRP A 25 5.71 -7.19 3.09
N ALA A 26 4.39 -7.22 2.91
CA ALA A 26 3.46 -7.54 3.99
C ALA A 26 3.69 -8.95 4.57
N ALA A 27 4.02 -9.93 3.71
CA ALA A 27 4.32 -11.29 4.11
C ALA A 27 5.67 -11.44 4.85
N SER A 28 6.63 -10.53 4.62
CA SER A 28 7.91 -10.55 5.30
C SER A 28 7.87 -9.91 6.70
N LEU A 29 6.79 -9.20 7.04
CA LEU A 29 6.62 -8.59 8.36
C LEU A 29 6.34 -9.66 9.42
N ASN A 30 7.06 -9.60 10.54
CA ASN A 30 6.87 -10.51 11.67
C ASN A 30 5.45 -10.35 12.28
N PRO A 31 4.58 -11.38 12.24
CA PRO A 31 3.22 -11.28 12.78
C PRO A 31 3.14 -11.03 14.30
N SER A 32 4.23 -11.27 15.02
CA SER A 32 4.36 -10.97 16.45
C SER A 32 4.59 -9.48 16.72
N LEU A 33 5.14 -8.75 15.75
CA LEU A 33 5.45 -7.31 15.87
C LEU A 33 4.51 -6.43 15.05
N TYR A 34 3.86 -6.98 14.03
CA TYR A 34 3.02 -6.21 13.11
C TYR A 34 1.63 -6.83 12.97
N LYS A 35 0.62 -5.96 12.85
CA LYS A 35 -0.74 -6.34 12.44
C LYS A 35 -1.03 -5.69 11.11
N VAL A 36 -0.97 -6.47 10.04
CA VAL A 36 -1.27 -5.97 8.69
C VAL A 36 -2.77 -5.99 8.45
N VAL A 37 -3.28 -4.88 7.93
CA VAL A 37 -4.63 -4.68 7.41
C VAL A 37 -4.47 -4.26 5.96
N TYR A 38 -5.05 -5.04 5.05
CA TYR A 38 -5.05 -4.74 3.63
C TYR A 38 -6.46 -4.37 3.19
N SER A 39 -6.60 -3.26 2.48
CA SER A 39 -7.85 -2.84 1.85
C SER A 39 -7.58 -2.49 0.39
N CYS A 40 -8.28 -3.14 -0.52
CA CYS A 40 -8.35 -2.76 -1.92
C CYS A 40 -9.58 -1.85 -2.06
N LEU A 41 -9.38 -0.54 -2.13
CA LEU A 41 -10.51 0.39 -2.10
C LEU A 41 -11.12 0.55 -3.50
N SER A 42 -12.26 -0.11 -3.73
CA SER A 42 -13.16 0.23 -4.82
C SER A 42 -14.26 1.15 -4.31
N THR A 43 -14.22 2.44 -4.70
CA THR A 43 -15.33 3.40 -4.60
C THR A 43 -16.13 3.35 -3.28
N LEU A 44 -15.46 3.30 -2.12
CA LEU A 44 -16.13 3.34 -0.82
C LEU A 44 -16.60 4.76 -0.48
N THR A 45 -17.77 4.86 0.15
CA THR A 45 -18.15 6.09 0.85
C THR A 45 -17.24 6.28 2.07
N VAL A 46 -17.21 7.50 2.61
CA VAL A 46 -16.47 7.79 3.86
C VAL A 46 -16.96 6.86 4.97
N THR A 47 -18.26 6.66 5.12
CA THR A 47 -18.82 5.80 6.18
C THR A 47 -18.39 4.34 6.01
N ASP A 48 -18.40 3.81 4.78
CA ASP A 48 -17.99 2.43 4.51
C ASP A 48 -16.51 2.21 4.78
N PHE A 49 -15.66 3.19 4.43
CA PHE A 49 -14.24 3.16 4.76
C PHE A 49 -14.01 3.03 6.27
N TYR A 50 -14.70 3.84 7.07
CA TYR A 50 -14.60 3.79 8.53
C TYR A 50 -15.04 2.45 9.09
N ARG A 51 -16.18 1.92 8.62
CA ARG A 51 -16.69 0.62 9.08
C ARG A 51 -15.73 -0.51 8.74
N SER A 52 -15.26 -0.56 7.49
CA SER A 52 -14.32 -1.57 7.01
C SER A 52 -13.00 -1.52 7.77
N LEU A 53 -12.47 -0.32 8.04
CA LEU A 53 -11.24 -0.16 8.80
C LEU A 53 -11.40 -0.57 10.27
N THR A 54 -12.52 -0.21 10.91
CA THR A 54 -12.85 -0.66 12.28
C THR A 54 -12.84 -2.18 12.36
N GLU A 55 -13.56 -2.84 11.45
CA GLU A 55 -13.66 -4.30 11.41
C GLU A 55 -12.30 -4.97 11.18
N ALA A 56 -11.52 -4.46 10.23
CA ALA A 56 -10.21 -5.04 9.89
C ALA A 56 -9.17 -4.89 11.02
N LEU A 57 -9.28 -3.85 11.86
CA LEU A 57 -8.49 -3.68 13.08
C LEU A 57 -8.97 -4.56 14.24
N GLY A 58 -10.14 -5.18 14.13
CA GLY A 58 -10.75 -6.07 15.12
C GLY A 58 -11.75 -5.39 16.05
N GLY A 59 -12.22 -4.19 15.71
CA GLY A 59 -13.31 -3.49 16.39
C GLY A 59 -14.69 -3.88 15.84
N GLN A 60 -15.75 -3.41 16.49
CA GLN A 60 -17.13 -3.60 16.05
C GLN A 60 -17.63 -2.35 15.32
N PRO A 61 -17.98 -2.42 14.02
CA PRO A 61 -18.38 -1.26 13.25
C PRO A 61 -19.75 -0.71 13.70
N SER A 62 -19.86 0.61 13.76
CA SER A 62 -21.10 1.35 14.04
C SER A 62 -21.65 2.02 12.77
N PHE A 63 -22.91 2.42 12.78
CA PHE A 63 -23.48 3.27 11.73
C PHE A 63 -23.02 4.72 11.83
N ARG A 64 -22.55 5.17 13.01
CA ARG A 64 -22.11 6.55 13.24
C ARG A 64 -20.59 6.68 13.01
N LYS A 65 -20.19 7.57 12.10
CA LYS A 65 -18.78 7.88 11.82
C LYS A 65 -17.97 8.23 13.10
N PRO A 66 -18.47 9.04 14.05
CA PRO A 66 -17.72 9.35 15.28
C PRO A 66 -17.43 8.12 16.16
N ASP A 67 -18.34 7.15 16.21
CA ASP A 67 -18.14 5.93 16.98
C ASP A 67 -17.04 5.06 16.33
N ASN A 68 -17.10 4.92 15.00
CA ASN A 68 -16.04 4.23 14.25
C ASN A 68 -14.69 4.93 14.40
N PHE A 69 -14.65 6.27 14.33
CA PHE A 69 -13.43 7.06 14.54
C PHE A 69 -12.79 6.72 15.89
N ARG A 70 -13.60 6.73 16.97
CA ARG A 70 -13.13 6.41 18.31
C ARG A 70 -12.65 4.95 18.40
N SER A 71 -13.41 4.02 17.84
CA SER A 71 -13.04 2.60 17.83
C SER A 71 -11.71 2.35 17.11
N ILE A 72 -11.50 2.94 15.93
CA ILE A 72 -10.22 2.86 15.20
C ILE A 72 -9.06 3.38 16.04
N GLN A 73 -9.23 4.55 16.67
CA GLN A 73 -8.22 5.16 17.54
C GLN A 73 -7.88 4.29 18.75
N GLU A 74 -8.89 3.74 19.42
CA GLU A 74 -8.73 2.81 20.55
C GLU A 74 -8.02 1.53 20.12
N GLU A 75 -8.39 0.96 18.97
CA GLU A 75 -7.78 -0.26 18.45
C GLU A 75 -6.32 -0.08 18.07
N ILE A 76 -5.98 1.03 17.43
CA ILE A 76 -4.57 1.37 17.12
C ILE A 76 -3.77 1.55 18.40
N LYS A 77 -4.32 2.23 19.43
CA LYS A 77 -3.67 2.39 20.73
C LYS A 77 -3.47 1.04 21.42
N ARG A 78 -4.49 0.19 21.45
CA ARG A 78 -4.46 -1.16 22.01
C ARG A 78 -3.36 -2.00 21.36
N LEU A 79 -3.31 -2.02 20.02
CA LEU A 79 -2.27 -2.73 19.27
C LEU A 79 -0.88 -2.18 19.61
N SER A 80 -0.67 -0.86 19.52
CA SER A 80 0.65 -0.26 19.66
C SER A 80 1.18 -0.21 21.09
N LEU A 81 0.33 0.03 22.09
CA LEU A 81 0.75 0.29 23.47
C LEU A 81 0.66 -0.97 24.33
N GLU A 82 -0.47 -1.66 24.27
CA GLU A 82 -0.70 -2.84 25.12
C GLU A 82 -0.07 -4.08 24.51
N LYS A 83 -0.35 -4.34 23.22
CA LYS A 83 0.15 -5.54 22.53
C LYS A 83 1.56 -5.37 21.95
N LYS A 84 2.12 -4.15 21.99
CA LYS A 84 3.41 -3.79 21.37
C LYS A 84 3.50 -4.21 19.89
N LYS A 85 2.37 -4.25 19.19
CA LYS A 85 2.26 -4.54 17.75
C LYS A 85 2.01 -3.27 16.97
N THR A 86 2.77 -3.04 15.91
CA THR A 86 2.56 -1.89 15.02
C THR A 86 1.47 -2.24 13.99
N PRO A 87 0.35 -1.50 13.95
CA PRO A 87 -0.63 -1.64 12.88
C PRO A 87 -0.04 -1.14 11.56
N VAL A 88 -0.23 -1.91 10.49
CA VAL A 88 0.16 -1.55 9.13
C VAL A 88 -1.09 -1.58 8.27
N ILE A 89 -1.54 -0.41 7.83
CA ILE A 89 -2.74 -0.24 7.00
C ILE A 89 -2.27 -0.01 5.56
N ILE A 90 -2.52 -0.99 4.70
CA ILE A 90 -2.22 -0.92 3.27
C ILE A 90 -3.52 -0.58 2.54
N ILE A 91 -3.51 0.51 1.80
CA ILE A 91 -4.60 0.95 0.96
C ILE A 91 -4.14 0.83 -0.49
N ASP A 92 -4.54 -0.26 -1.15
CA ASP A 92 -4.27 -0.46 -2.58
C ASP A 92 -5.37 0.18 -3.43
N GLU A 93 -5.01 0.53 -4.66
CA GLU A 93 -5.84 1.31 -5.58
C GLU A 93 -6.33 2.64 -4.99
N ALA A 94 -5.47 3.30 -4.22
CA ALA A 94 -5.74 4.55 -3.51
C ALA A 94 -6.12 5.74 -4.44
N ASN A 95 -6.02 5.58 -5.76
CA ASN A 95 -6.53 6.55 -6.75
C ASN A 95 -8.04 6.74 -6.66
N TYR A 96 -8.79 5.71 -6.22
CA TYR A 96 -10.25 5.76 -6.11
C TYR A 96 -10.72 6.25 -4.74
N VAL A 97 -9.79 6.64 -3.87
CA VAL A 97 -10.11 7.15 -2.54
C VAL A 97 -10.60 8.58 -2.68
N SER A 98 -11.79 8.83 -2.13
CA SER A 98 -12.35 10.18 -2.13
C SER A 98 -11.50 11.16 -1.33
N ASN A 99 -11.52 12.44 -1.73
CA ASN A 99 -10.84 13.50 -0.99
C ASN A 99 -11.26 13.57 0.49
N GLY A 100 -12.52 13.23 0.80
CA GLY A 100 -13.02 13.15 2.18
C GLY A 100 -12.25 12.12 3.01
N ILE A 101 -12.02 10.93 2.45
CA ILE A 101 -11.24 9.88 3.13
C ILE A 101 -9.78 10.30 3.28
N LEU A 102 -9.14 10.84 2.23
CA LEU A 102 -7.74 11.32 2.33
C LEU A 102 -7.58 12.39 3.42
N ASN A 103 -8.53 13.32 3.52
CA ASN A 103 -8.56 14.32 4.58
C ASN A 103 -8.77 13.71 5.97
N ASP A 104 -9.60 12.67 6.08
CA ASP A 104 -9.86 11.97 7.33
C ASP A 104 -8.66 11.13 7.79
N LEU A 105 -7.85 10.58 6.87
CA LEU A 105 -6.67 9.78 7.21
C LEU A 105 -5.73 10.55 8.15
N LYS A 106 -5.46 11.84 7.88
CA LYS A 106 -4.59 12.63 8.76
C LYS A 106 -5.15 12.73 10.19
N LEU A 107 -6.48 12.83 10.32
CA LEU A 107 -7.18 12.95 11.61
C LEU A 107 -7.18 11.60 12.34
N LEU A 108 -7.45 10.51 11.60
CA LEU A 108 -7.49 9.14 12.10
C LEU A 108 -6.15 8.63 12.61
N PHE A 109 -5.05 9.19 12.11
CA PHE A 109 -3.71 8.76 12.50
C PHE A 109 -2.91 9.87 13.20
N ASN A 110 -3.55 10.97 13.60
CA ASN A 110 -2.97 11.93 14.54
C ASN A 110 -3.19 11.39 15.97
N PHE A 111 -2.10 11.09 16.68
CA PHE A 111 -2.13 10.66 18.07
C PHE A 111 -1.22 11.53 18.94
N GLU A 112 -1.67 11.83 20.16
CA GLU A 112 -0.93 12.63 21.16
C GLU A 112 -0.41 13.97 20.61
N MET A 113 -1.31 14.80 20.09
CA MET A 113 -0.98 16.12 19.53
C MET A 113 0.22 16.06 18.56
N ASP A 114 0.16 15.17 17.57
CA ASP A 114 1.20 14.96 16.54
C ASP A 114 2.58 14.50 17.04
N SER A 115 2.74 14.07 18.30
CA SER A 115 4.06 13.67 18.82
C SER A 115 4.49 12.24 18.47
N LYS A 116 3.54 11.34 18.14
CA LYS A 116 3.85 9.93 17.82
C LYS A 116 2.90 9.34 16.79
N ASP A 117 3.44 8.97 15.64
CA ASP A 117 2.78 8.01 14.75
C ASP A 117 2.71 6.65 15.45
N ARG A 118 1.51 6.06 15.53
CA ARG A 118 1.29 4.74 16.14
C ARG A 118 1.07 3.62 15.14
N ALA A 119 0.86 3.98 13.87
CA ALA A 119 0.62 3.06 12.78
C ALA A 119 1.48 3.43 11.56
N VAL A 120 1.61 2.47 10.64
CA VAL A 120 2.13 2.69 9.29
C VAL A 120 0.96 2.68 8.33
N ILE A 121 0.88 3.67 7.46
CA ILE A 121 -0.15 3.77 6.43
C ILE A 121 0.55 3.78 5.08
N LEU A 122 0.27 2.80 4.23
CA LEU A 122 0.87 2.70 2.90
C LEU A 122 -0.23 2.87 1.85
N LEU A 123 -0.21 4.02 1.18
CA LEU A 123 -1.08 4.33 0.05
C LEU A 123 -0.41 3.82 -1.23
N CYS A 124 -1.10 2.96 -1.97
CA CYS A 124 -0.62 2.44 -3.24
C CYS A 124 -1.58 2.77 -4.37
N GLY A 125 -1.04 3.28 -5.48
CA GLY A 125 -1.87 3.70 -6.61
C GLY A 125 -1.10 3.95 -7.90
N LEU A 126 -1.76 4.63 -8.84
CA LEU A 126 -1.22 5.10 -10.10
C LEU A 126 -0.46 6.41 -9.86
N GLY A 127 0.32 6.86 -10.85
CA GLY A 127 1.05 8.13 -10.78
C GLY A 127 0.13 9.34 -10.49
N GLN A 128 -1.13 9.27 -10.92
CA GLN A 128 -2.15 10.31 -10.70
C GLN A 128 -2.39 10.61 -9.21
N LEU A 129 -2.25 9.62 -8.33
CA LEU A 129 -2.39 9.82 -6.88
C LEU A 129 -1.36 10.84 -6.33
N ASN A 130 -0.16 10.87 -6.90
CA ASN A 130 0.86 11.85 -6.52
C ASN A 130 0.41 13.28 -6.88
N ASN A 131 -0.26 13.44 -8.02
CA ASN A 131 -0.85 14.73 -8.42
C ASN A 131 -2.00 15.12 -7.50
N THR A 132 -2.88 14.18 -7.15
CA THR A 132 -3.97 14.42 -6.18
C THR A 132 -3.41 14.90 -4.85
N LEU A 133 -2.39 14.23 -4.29
CA LEU A 133 -1.80 14.60 -3.01
C LEU A 133 -1.02 15.92 -3.03
N ARG A 134 -0.69 16.47 -4.21
CA ARG A 134 -0.09 17.81 -4.37
C ARG A 134 -1.09 18.95 -4.34
N LEU A 135 -2.40 18.66 -4.39
CA LEU A 135 -3.43 19.68 -4.25
C LEU A 135 -3.38 20.28 -2.84
N SER A 136 -3.61 21.60 -2.72
CA SER A 136 -3.48 22.32 -1.45
C SER A 136 -4.32 21.76 -0.30
N VAL A 137 -5.47 21.16 -0.61
CA VAL A 137 -6.34 20.49 0.38
C VAL A 137 -5.66 19.31 1.08
N HIS A 138 -4.73 18.63 0.37
CA HIS A 138 -4.01 17.45 0.85
C HIS A 138 -2.60 17.76 1.37
N GLU A 139 -2.18 19.02 1.34
CA GLU A 139 -0.86 19.45 1.82
C GLU A 139 -0.55 18.96 3.24
N PRO A 140 -1.49 18.97 4.21
CA PRO A 140 -1.23 18.42 5.55
C PRO A 140 -0.94 16.92 5.57
N LEU A 141 -1.60 16.13 4.70
CA LEU A 141 -1.33 14.70 4.58
C LEU A 141 0.02 14.46 3.89
N ARG A 142 0.31 15.25 2.85
CA ARG A 142 1.56 15.19 2.09
C ARG A 142 2.79 15.47 2.96
N GLN A 143 2.71 16.41 3.88
CA GLN A 143 3.80 16.72 4.82
C GLN A 143 4.11 15.56 5.79
N ARG A 144 3.17 14.62 5.98
CA ARG A 144 3.36 13.42 6.80
C ARG A 144 3.84 12.20 6.01
N LEU A 145 4.06 12.34 4.70
CA LEU A 145 4.67 11.30 3.88
C LEU A 145 6.15 11.18 4.22
N VAL A 146 6.51 10.13 4.93
CA VAL A 146 7.92 9.81 5.25
C VAL A 146 8.59 9.11 4.07
N MET A 147 7.79 8.50 3.18
CA MET A 147 8.25 7.86 1.96
C MET A 147 7.32 8.20 0.81
N ASN A 148 7.88 8.57 -0.34
CA ASN A 148 7.17 8.71 -1.60
C ASN A 148 8.00 8.08 -2.71
N PHE A 149 7.58 6.91 -3.17
CA PHE A 149 8.29 6.14 -4.19
C PHE A 149 7.41 5.94 -5.43
N HIS A 150 8.03 6.10 -6.60
CA HIS A 150 7.42 5.78 -7.88
C HIS A 150 8.09 4.54 -8.46
N MET A 151 7.33 3.47 -8.61
CA MET A 151 7.75 2.21 -9.21
C MET A 151 7.77 2.38 -10.73
N GLU A 152 8.99 2.45 -11.26
CA GLU A 152 9.26 2.47 -12.68
C GLU A 152 9.08 1.10 -13.32
N GLY A 153 9.21 1.05 -14.65
CA GLY A 153 9.26 -0.20 -15.38
C GLY A 153 10.48 -1.04 -15.04
N MET A 154 10.36 -2.35 -15.26
CA MET A 154 11.55 -3.22 -15.26
C MET A 154 12.48 -2.78 -16.39
N THR A 155 13.76 -2.71 -16.06
CA THR A 155 14.84 -2.69 -17.05
C THR A 155 14.83 -3.97 -17.88
N LYS A 156 15.56 -3.98 -19.00
CA LYS A 156 15.66 -5.19 -19.83
C LYS A 156 16.31 -6.34 -19.06
N GLU A 157 17.33 -6.03 -18.26
CA GLU A 157 18.05 -6.98 -17.43
C GLU A 157 17.13 -7.60 -16.37
N GLU A 158 16.35 -6.78 -15.65
CA GLU A 158 15.34 -7.25 -14.70
C GLU A 158 14.24 -8.07 -15.40
N GLY A 159 13.84 -7.67 -16.61
CA GLY A 159 12.87 -8.40 -17.40
C GLY A 159 13.36 -9.80 -17.81
N ARG A 160 14.64 -9.95 -18.20
CA ARG A 160 15.24 -11.26 -18.49
C ARG A 160 15.22 -12.16 -17.25
N GLU A 161 15.59 -11.61 -16.09
CA GLU A 161 15.58 -12.36 -14.83
C GLU A 161 14.14 -12.72 -14.39
N TYR A 162 13.18 -11.83 -14.63
CA TYR A 162 11.77 -12.09 -14.36
C TYR A 162 11.23 -13.25 -15.20
N ILE A 163 11.53 -13.30 -16.51
CA ILE A 163 11.15 -14.41 -17.39
C ILE A 163 11.76 -15.73 -16.89
N ARG A 164 13.06 -15.72 -16.55
CA ARG A 164 13.75 -16.90 -16.01
C ARG A 164 13.10 -17.39 -14.72
N THR A 165 12.82 -16.48 -13.79
CA THR A 165 12.17 -16.80 -12.51
C THR A 165 10.75 -17.35 -12.72
N LYS A 166 9.99 -16.79 -13.66
CA LYS A 166 8.66 -17.29 -14.07
C LYS A 166 8.72 -18.71 -14.62
N LEU A 167 9.64 -18.99 -15.53
CA LEU A 167 9.84 -20.33 -16.10
C LEU A 167 10.24 -21.35 -15.02
N HIS A 168 11.18 -20.97 -14.17
CA HIS A 168 11.62 -21.82 -13.06
C HIS A 168 10.48 -22.09 -12.07
N GLY A 169 9.68 -21.07 -11.73
CA GLY A 169 8.49 -21.23 -10.90
C GLY A 169 7.40 -22.13 -11.51
N ALA A 170 7.36 -22.23 -12.84
CA ALA A 170 6.51 -23.17 -13.58
C ALA A 170 7.13 -24.58 -13.71
N GLY A 171 8.27 -24.84 -13.07
CA GLY A 171 8.98 -26.12 -13.12
C GLY A 171 9.85 -26.32 -14.36
N CYS A 172 10.08 -25.27 -15.15
CA CYS A 172 10.93 -25.32 -16.31
C CYS A 172 12.34 -24.81 -15.99
N SER A 173 13.32 -25.72 -15.98
CA SER A 173 14.72 -25.42 -15.69
C SER A 173 15.62 -25.32 -16.93
N HIS A 174 15.07 -25.54 -18.14
CA HIS A 174 15.80 -25.44 -19.39
C HIS A 174 15.43 -24.18 -20.17
N THR A 175 16.30 -23.77 -21.08
CA THR A 175 16.07 -22.59 -21.93
C THR A 175 14.91 -22.86 -22.89
N VAL A 176 13.78 -22.16 -22.70
CA VAL A 176 12.58 -22.29 -23.53
C VAL A 176 12.58 -21.31 -24.71
N PHE A 177 13.11 -20.10 -24.50
CA PHE A 177 13.12 -19.02 -25.48
C PHE A 177 14.55 -18.71 -25.92
N GLU A 178 14.72 -18.46 -27.21
CA GLU A 178 15.94 -17.86 -27.74
C GLU A 178 16.09 -16.41 -27.26
N ASP A 179 17.33 -15.90 -27.17
CA ASP A 179 17.60 -14.52 -26.72
C ASP A 179 16.85 -13.48 -27.56
N ALA A 180 16.70 -13.71 -28.87
CA ALA A 180 15.94 -12.83 -29.75
C ALA A 180 14.44 -12.78 -29.42
N ALA A 181 13.86 -13.93 -29.03
CA ALA A 181 12.47 -14.00 -28.58
C ALA A 181 12.28 -13.31 -27.22
N VAL A 182 13.24 -13.46 -26.31
CA VAL A 182 13.25 -12.76 -25.02
C VAL A 182 13.32 -11.24 -25.24
N GLU A 183 14.21 -10.76 -26.10
CA GLU A 183 14.27 -9.34 -26.44
C GLU A 183 12.98 -8.82 -27.06
N ALA A 184 12.34 -9.59 -27.95
CA ALA A 184 11.06 -9.21 -28.55
C ALA A 184 9.95 -9.07 -27.49
N ILE A 185 9.85 -10.02 -26.56
CA ILE A 185 8.90 -9.95 -25.43
C ILE A 185 9.16 -8.71 -24.58
N LEU A 186 10.43 -8.45 -24.23
CA LEU A 186 10.79 -7.30 -23.39
C LEU A 186 10.48 -5.97 -24.06
N ASN A 187 10.78 -5.82 -25.36
CA ASN A 187 10.46 -4.64 -26.15
C ASN A 187 8.93 -4.44 -26.24
N ALA A 188 8.16 -5.51 -26.44
CA ALA A 188 6.70 -5.43 -26.51
C ALA A 188 6.04 -5.13 -25.14
N SER A 189 6.67 -5.55 -24.05
CA SER A 189 6.16 -5.36 -22.69
C SER A 189 6.37 -3.96 -22.11
N ASP A 190 7.29 -3.18 -22.70
CA ASP A 190 7.72 -1.84 -22.21
C ASP A 190 8.04 -1.83 -20.70
N GLY A 191 8.70 -2.89 -20.22
CA GLY A 191 9.06 -3.06 -18.80
C GLY A 191 7.86 -3.32 -17.88
N THR A 192 6.73 -3.78 -18.40
CA THR A 192 5.50 -4.07 -17.61
C THR A 192 5.41 -5.57 -17.30
N PRO A 193 5.65 -6.01 -16.05
CA PRO A 193 5.62 -7.42 -15.65
C PRO A 193 4.35 -8.19 -15.99
N ARG A 194 3.20 -7.51 -16.11
CA ARG A 194 1.92 -8.13 -16.47
C ARG A 194 1.82 -8.51 -17.96
N MET A 195 2.56 -7.82 -18.82
CA MET A 195 2.58 -8.06 -20.27
C MET A 195 3.62 -9.13 -20.67
N VAL A 196 4.45 -9.56 -19.72
CA VAL A 196 5.45 -10.63 -19.83
C VAL A 196 4.91 -11.93 -19.25
#